data_AF-A0A1F9BV05-F1
#
_entry.id   AF-A0A1F9BV05-F1
#
_cell.length_a   1.000
_cell.length_b   1.000
_cell.length_c   1.000
_cell.angle_alpha   90.00
_cell.angle_beta   90.00
_cell.angle_gamma   90.00
#
_symmetry.space_group_name_H-M   'P 1'
#
loop_
_entity.id
_entity.type
_entity.pdbx_description
1 polymer ?
#
loop_
_entity_poly.entity_id
_entity_poly.type
_entity_poly.pdbx_seq_one_letter_code
_entity_poly.pdbx_strand_id
1 'polypeptide(L)'
;MGDLEGAKKNYERALAIDEATYGPNHPEVAIRVNNLGLVLQALGDLEGAKSHYKRALAIGEAAYGPNHPTVATFNNNLGRVLQDLGDLEGAKSHYERALAIDEAAYGPNHPAVARDVNNLGSVLQDLGDLEGAKGHYERALAIYREFLGEDHPRTQLVRNNLATLPKK
;
A
#
# COMPACT_ATOMS: atom_id res chain seq x y z
N MET A 1 8.84 -21.07 -3.49
CA MET A 1 8.00 -20.07 -4.18
C MET A 1 6.63 -20.71 -4.40
N GLY A 2 5.55 -20.07 -3.96
CA GLY A 2 4.19 -20.57 -4.18
C GLY A 2 3.79 -20.51 -5.65
N ASP A 3 2.76 -21.25 -6.04
CA ASP A 3 2.22 -21.26 -7.40
C ASP A 3 1.47 -19.94 -7.69
N LEU A 4 2.23 -18.91 -8.08
CA LEU A 4 1.70 -17.56 -8.36
C LEU A 4 0.85 -17.53 -9.65
N GLU A 5 1.16 -18.37 -10.63
CA GLU A 5 0.36 -18.49 -11.85
C GLU A 5 -0.99 -19.16 -11.56
N GLY A 6 -1.00 -20.21 -10.73
CA GLY A 6 -2.22 -20.81 -10.21
C GLY A 6 -3.03 -19.81 -9.38
N ALA A 7 -2.38 -18.99 -8.56
CA ALA A 7 -3.04 -17.90 -7.84
C ALA A 7 -3.69 -16.93 -8.83
N LYS A 8 -2.97 -16.41 -9.83
CA LYS A 8 -3.49 -15.48 -10.83
C LYS A 8 -4.75 -16.02 -11.49
N LYS A 9 -4.73 -17.27 -11.98
CA LYS A 9 -5.88 -17.93 -12.60
C LYS A 9 -7.09 -18.02 -11.66
N ASN A 10 -6.87 -18.32 -10.38
CA ASN A 10 -7.92 -18.33 -9.37
C ASN A 10 -8.45 -16.91 -9.06
N TYR A 11 -7.59 -15.89 -9.11
CA TYR A 11 -7.97 -14.47 -8.98
C TYR A 11 -8.81 -13.96 -10.15
N GLU A 12 -8.44 -14.28 -11.38
CA GLU A 12 -9.20 -13.96 -12.59
C GLU A 12 -10.57 -14.66 -12.60
N ARG A 13 -10.62 -15.95 -12.26
CA ARG A 13 -11.89 -16.70 -12.23
C ARG A 13 -12.85 -16.12 -11.18
N ALA A 14 -12.35 -15.85 -9.97
CA ALA A 14 -13.18 -15.27 -8.91
C ALA A 14 -13.64 -13.85 -9.30
N LEU A 15 -12.78 -13.04 -9.91
CA LEU A 15 -13.16 -11.71 -10.40
C LEU A 15 -14.32 -11.79 -11.40
N ALA A 16 -14.25 -12.71 -12.37
CA ALA A 16 -15.32 -12.89 -13.35
C ALA A 16 -16.66 -13.30 -12.69
N ILE A 17 -16.62 -14.10 -11.63
CA ILE A 17 -17.81 -14.49 -10.86
C ILE A 17 -18.38 -13.29 -10.10
N ASP A 18 -17.54 -12.52 -9.41
CA ASP A 18 -17.97 -11.35 -8.65
C ASP A 18 -18.56 -10.27 -9.56
N GLU A 19 -17.95 -10.02 -10.72
CA GLU A 19 -18.48 -9.09 -11.72
C GLU A 19 -19.83 -9.53 -12.27
N ALA A 20 -20.01 -10.83 -12.53
CA ALA A 20 -21.29 -11.36 -13.00
C ALA A 20 -22.38 -11.34 -11.91
N THR A 21 -22.00 -11.48 -10.64
CA THR A 21 -22.93 -11.58 -9.51
C THR A 21 -23.36 -10.20 -9.01
N TYR A 22 -22.41 -9.28 -8.88
CA TYR A 22 -22.62 -7.98 -8.22
C TYR A 22 -22.55 -6.78 -9.17
N GLY A 23 -22.01 -6.97 -10.38
CA GLY A 23 -21.70 -5.91 -11.31
C GLY A 23 -20.28 -5.34 -11.12
N PRO A 24 -19.71 -4.73 -12.17
CA PRO A 24 -18.28 -4.38 -12.23
C PRO A 24 -17.83 -3.26 -11.29
N ASN A 25 -18.77 -2.53 -10.69
CA ASN A 25 -18.52 -1.39 -9.79
C ASN A 25 -18.88 -1.70 -8.33
N HIS A 26 -19.03 -2.98 -7.97
CA HIS A 26 -19.36 -3.36 -6.60
C HIS A 26 -18.11 -3.32 -5.68
N PRO A 27 -18.25 -2.95 -4.40
CA PRO A 27 -17.20 -3.02 -3.39
C PRO A 27 -16.36 -4.31 -3.39
N GLU A 28 -17.01 -5.47 -3.45
CA GLU A 28 -16.31 -6.78 -3.49
C GLU A 28 -15.43 -6.94 -4.74
N VAL A 29 -15.89 -6.41 -5.89
CA VAL A 29 -15.08 -6.38 -7.12
C VAL A 29 -13.84 -5.52 -6.91
N ALA A 30 -13.93 -4.37 -6.21
CA ALA A 30 -12.75 -3.55 -5.90
C ALA A 30 -11.71 -4.34 -5.08
N ILE A 31 -12.15 -5.05 -4.04
CA ILE A 31 -11.29 -5.90 -3.22
C ILE A 31 -10.63 -6.98 -4.09
N ARG A 32 -11.42 -7.61 -4.97
CA ARG A 32 -10.89 -8.70 -5.81
C ARG A 32 -9.89 -8.20 -6.84
N VAL A 33 -10.18 -7.10 -7.52
CA VAL A 33 -9.28 -6.43 -8.46
C VAL A 33 -7.99 -6.03 -7.77
N ASN A 34 -8.05 -5.42 -6.57
CA ASN A 34 -6.85 -5.08 -5.81
C ASN A 34 -5.99 -6.31 -5.51
N ASN A 35 -6.61 -7.42 -5.11
CA ASN A 35 -5.84 -8.62 -4.79
C ASN A 35 -5.24 -9.29 -6.03
N LEU A 36 -5.89 -9.21 -7.19
CA LEU A 36 -5.27 -9.62 -8.45
C LEU A 36 -4.06 -8.73 -8.79
N GLY A 37 -4.14 -7.42 -8.50
CA GLY A 37 -3.00 -6.51 -8.59
C GLY A 37 -1.80 -6.95 -7.73
N LEU A 38 -2.04 -7.45 -6.51
CA LEU A 38 -0.97 -8.00 -5.65
C LEU A 38 -0.28 -9.20 -6.29
N VAL A 39 -1.05 -10.09 -6.90
CA VAL A 39 -0.51 -11.28 -7.58
C VAL A 39 0.30 -10.90 -8.81
N LEU A 40 -0.20 -9.96 -9.63
CA LEU A 40 0.52 -9.48 -10.80
C LEU A 40 1.84 -8.80 -10.43
N GLN A 41 1.84 -7.99 -9.37
CA GLN A 41 3.07 -7.37 -8.87
C GLN A 41 4.08 -8.42 -8.41
N ALA A 42 3.63 -9.47 -7.72
CA ALA A 42 4.49 -10.59 -7.30
C ALA A 42 5.03 -11.42 -8.48
N LEU A 43 4.33 -11.44 -9.61
CA LEU A 43 4.77 -12.04 -10.87
C LEU A 43 5.69 -11.12 -11.69
N GLY A 44 5.90 -9.87 -11.27
CA GLY A 44 6.69 -8.87 -11.99
C GLY A 44 5.92 -8.11 -13.08
N ASP A 45 4.61 -8.35 -13.25
CA ASP A 45 3.75 -7.57 -14.13
C ASP A 45 3.30 -6.28 -13.44
N LEU A 46 4.22 -5.31 -13.38
CA LEU A 46 4.01 -4.05 -12.66
C LEU A 46 2.96 -3.15 -13.34
N GLU A 47 2.94 -3.09 -14.67
CA GLU A 47 1.93 -2.29 -15.40
C GLU A 47 0.52 -2.93 -15.28
N GLY A 48 0.44 -4.26 -15.32
CA GLY A 48 -0.79 -4.99 -15.01
C GLY A 48 -1.28 -4.69 -13.60
N ALA A 49 -0.40 -4.77 -12.60
CA ALA A 49 -0.73 -4.45 -11.21
C ALA A 49 -1.22 -3.01 -11.04
N LYS A 50 -0.54 -2.02 -11.64
CA LYS A 50 -0.93 -0.61 -11.63
C LYS A 50 -2.33 -0.39 -12.21
N SER A 51 -2.65 -1.02 -13.35
CA SER A 51 -3.98 -0.94 -13.95
C SER A 51 -5.06 -1.47 -12.99
N HIS A 52 -4.80 -2.61 -12.34
CA HIS A 52 -5.72 -3.20 -11.37
C HIS A 52 -5.89 -2.32 -10.13
N TYR A 53 -4.81 -1.81 -9.53
CA TYR A 53 -4.94 -0.94 -8.36
C TYR A 53 -5.68 0.37 -8.68
N LYS A 54 -5.46 0.98 -9.86
CA LYS A 54 -6.23 2.15 -10.29
C LYS A 54 -7.72 1.84 -10.41
N ARG A 55 -8.06 0.69 -10.99
CA ARG A 55 -9.45 0.25 -11.10
C ARG A 55 -10.07 0.00 -9.72
N ALA A 56 -9.37 -0.69 -8.83
CA ALA A 56 -9.83 -0.93 -7.47
C ALA A 56 -10.04 0.37 -6.69
N LEU A 57 -9.12 1.33 -6.83
CA LEU A 57 -9.23 2.65 -6.22
C LEU A 57 -10.48 3.38 -6.71
N ALA A 58 -10.70 3.47 -8.03
CA ALA A 58 -11.86 4.14 -8.59
C ALA A 58 -13.19 3.53 -8.13
N ILE A 59 -13.30 2.19 -8.09
CA ILE A 59 -14.49 1.51 -7.60
C ILE A 59 -14.66 1.75 -6.09
N GLY A 60 -13.58 1.64 -5.32
CA GLY A 60 -13.59 1.85 -3.87
C GLY A 60 -14.00 3.26 -3.47
N GLU A 61 -13.50 4.29 -4.15
CA GLU A 61 -13.89 5.68 -3.92
C GLU A 61 -15.36 5.91 -4.22
N ALA A 62 -15.87 5.35 -5.33
CA ALA A 62 -17.28 5.47 -5.70
C ALA A 62 -18.21 4.75 -4.71
N ALA A 63 -17.80 3.61 -4.16
CA ALA A 63 -18.67 2.76 -3.37
C ALA A 63 -18.58 3.00 -1.85
N TYR A 64 -17.38 3.29 -1.31
CA TYR A 64 -17.17 3.55 0.11
C TYR A 64 -17.05 5.05 0.44
N GLY A 65 -16.78 5.89 -0.56
CA GLY A 65 -16.39 7.28 -0.38
C GLY A 65 -14.87 7.45 -0.26
N PRO A 66 -14.34 8.63 -0.62
CA PRO A 66 -12.91 8.85 -0.80
C PRO A 66 -12.09 8.83 0.48
N ASN A 67 -12.73 8.89 1.66
CA ASN A 67 -12.06 8.92 2.97
C ASN A 67 -12.21 7.60 3.74
N HIS A 68 -12.61 6.52 3.09
CA HIS A 68 -12.74 5.22 3.73
C HIS A 68 -11.37 4.52 3.87
N PRO A 69 -11.06 3.82 4.98
CA PRO A 69 -9.76 3.13 5.16
C PRO A 69 -9.41 2.09 4.07
N THR A 70 -10.42 1.49 3.44
CA THR A 70 -10.18 0.62 2.26
C THR A 70 -9.56 1.40 1.10
N VAL A 71 -9.97 2.66 0.89
CA VAL A 71 -9.39 3.57 -0.11
C VAL A 71 -7.93 3.91 0.23
N ALA A 72 -7.59 4.07 1.52
CA ALA A 72 -6.18 4.21 1.94
C ALA A 72 -5.35 2.96 1.60
N THR A 73 -5.92 1.77 1.74
CA THR A 73 -5.24 0.52 1.38
C THR A 73 -4.98 0.44 -0.13
N PHE A 74 -5.96 0.84 -0.96
CA PHE A 74 -5.78 0.89 -2.42
C PHE A 74 -4.74 1.95 -2.84
N ASN A 75 -4.75 3.12 -2.21
CA ASN A 75 -3.74 4.15 -2.42
C ASN A 75 -2.33 3.63 -2.06
N ASN A 76 -2.15 2.94 -0.93
CA ASN A 76 -0.86 2.34 -0.59
C ASN A 76 -0.37 1.34 -1.63
N ASN A 77 -1.23 0.45 -2.13
CA ASN A 77 -0.81 -0.53 -3.12
C ASN A 77 -0.47 0.12 -4.47
N LEU A 78 -1.23 1.14 -4.87
CA LEU A 78 -0.91 1.94 -6.05
C LEU A 78 0.40 2.71 -5.87
N GLY A 79 0.63 3.31 -4.70
CA GLY A 79 1.88 3.97 -4.37
C GLY A 79 3.08 3.03 -4.47
N ARG A 80 2.94 1.80 -3.93
CA ARG A 80 3.99 0.78 -4.00
C ARG A 80 4.37 0.40 -5.42
N VAL A 81 3.38 0.11 -6.28
CA VAL A 81 3.71 -0.26 -7.67
C VAL A 81 4.26 0.92 -8.47
N LEU A 82 3.86 2.16 -8.18
CA LEU A 82 4.44 3.34 -8.81
C LEU A 82 5.91 3.52 -8.41
N GLN A 83 6.23 3.27 -7.15
CA GLN A 83 7.61 3.27 -6.66
C GLN A 83 8.46 2.20 -7.35
N ASP A 84 7.94 0.96 -7.48
CA ASP A 84 8.60 -0.12 -8.23
C ASP A 84 8.82 0.23 -9.71
N LEU A 85 7.93 1.04 -10.30
CA LEU A 85 8.03 1.57 -11.67
C LEU A 85 8.93 2.82 -11.79
N GLY A 86 9.44 3.36 -10.68
CA GLY A 86 10.26 4.56 -10.64
C GLY A 86 9.49 5.88 -10.69
N ASP A 87 8.15 5.87 -10.64
CA ASP A 87 7.33 7.07 -10.50
C ASP A 87 7.23 7.45 -9.02
N LEU A 88 8.33 8.00 -8.49
CA LEU A 88 8.50 8.30 -7.07
C LEU A 88 7.57 9.43 -6.60
N GLU A 89 7.34 10.45 -7.41
CA GLU A 89 6.42 11.55 -7.06
C GLU A 89 4.97 11.06 -7.04
N GLY A 90 4.57 10.24 -8.02
CA GLY A 90 3.26 9.58 -8.00
C GLY A 90 3.09 8.68 -6.77
N ALA A 91 4.10 7.89 -6.43
CA ALA A 91 4.10 7.05 -5.25
C ALA A 91 3.92 7.85 -3.96
N LYS A 92 4.70 8.92 -3.80
CA LYS A 92 4.60 9.84 -2.66
C LYS A 92 3.20 10.41 -2.51
N SER A 93 2.60 10.93 -3.58
CA SER A 93 1.25 11.50 -3.54
C SER A 93 0.20 10.48 -3.07
N HIS A 94 0.28 9.24 -3.53
CA HIS A 94 -0.63 8.18 -3.10
C HIS A 94 -0.41 7.76 -1.63
N TYR A 95 0.84 7.69 -1.15
CA TYR A 95 1.10 7.42 0.26
C TYR A 95 0.66 8.56 1.17
N GLU A 96 0.84 9.82 0.77
CA GLU A 96 0.31 11.00 1.51
C GLU A 96 -1.21 10.95 1.59
N ARG A 97 -1.89 10.56 0.50
CA ARG A 97 -3.33 10.40 0.48
C ARG A 97 -3.80 9.30 1.43
N ALA A 98 -3.10 8.15 1.45
CA ALA A 98 -3.41 7.07 2.37
C ALA A 98 -3.21 7.48 3.83
N LEU A 99 -2.08 8.14 4.13
CA LEU A 99 -1.76 8.64 5.47
C LEU A 99 -2.86 9.57 5.99
N ALA A 100 -3.28 10.54 5.18
CA ALA A 100 -4.32 11.49 5.57
C ALA A 100 -5.67 10.81 5.89
N ILE A 101 -6.01 9.75 5.14
CA ILE A 101 -7.23 8.96 5.38
C ILE A 101 -7.11 8.16 6.68
N ASP A 102 -6.03 7.40 6.86
CA ASP A 102 -5.87 6.51 8.01
C ASP A 102 -5.63 7.31 9.31
N GLU A 103 -4.99 8.48 9.25
CA GLU A 103 -4.90 9.41 10.40
C GLU A 103 -6.27 9.95 10.80
N ALA A 104 -7.11 10.33 9.83
CA ALA A 104 -8.46 10.81 10.10
C ALA A 104 -9.37 9.71 10.66
N ALA A 105 -9.20 8.46 10.19
CA ALA A 105 -10.04 7.34 10.58
C ALA A 105 -9.65 6.72 11.94
N TYR A 106 -8.34 6.64 12.23
CA TYR A 106 -7.84 5.87 13.37
C TYR A 106 -7.02 6.70 14.38
N GLY A 107 -6.65 7.92 14.03
CA GLY A 107 -5.74 8.76 14.81
C GLY A 107 -4.25 8.49 14.50
N PRO A 108 -3.36 9.40 14.91
CA PRO A 108 -1.98 9.47 14.44
C PRO A 108 -1.05 8.35 14.92
N ASN A 109 -1.48 7.58 15.92
CA ASN A 109 -0.68 6.52 16.55
C ASN A 109 -1.15 5.11 16.17
N HIS A 110 -2.02 4.96 15.16
CA HIS A 110 -2.51 3.63 14.78
C HIS A 110 -1.48 2.85 13.94
N PRO A 111 -1.40 1.50 14.04
CA PRO A 111 -0.49 0.70 13.22
C PRO A 111 -0.67 0.83 11.68
N ALA A 112 -1.86 1.25 11.23
CA ALA A 112 -2.09 1.57 9.82
C ALA A 112 -1.37 2.88 9.42
N VAL A 113 -1.41 3.90 10.28
CA VAL A 113 -0.65 5.15 10.10
C VAL A 113 0.85 4.86 10.07
N ALA A 114 1.35 3.98 10.95
CA ALA A 114 2.77 3.57 10.92
C ALA A 114 3.19 2.90 9.60
N ARG A 115 2.29 2.15 8.94
CA ARG A 115 2.54 1.55 7.62
C ARG A 115 2.75 2.67 6.59
N ASP A 116 1.85 3.63 6.58
CA ASP A 116 1.81 4.70 5.59
C ASP A 116 3.01 5.65 5.76
N VAL A 117 3.31 6.00 7.02
CA VAL A 117 4.50 6.78 7.37
C VAL A 117 5.78 6.05 6.97
N ASN A 118 5.90 4.73 7.22
CA ASN A 118 7.06 3.98 6.76
C ASN A 118 7.20 3.98 5.22
N ASN A 119 6.09 3.83 4.49
CA ASN A 119 6.10 3.87 3.03
C ASN A 119 6.52 5.26 2.51
N LEU A 120 6.06 6.34 3.16
CA LEU A 120 6.56 7.69 2.88
C LEU A 120 8.05 7.83 3.15
N GLY A 121 8.54 7.27 4.26
CA GLY A 121 9.98 7.24 4.54
C GLY A 121 10.77 6.55 3.42
N SER A 122 10.25 5.46 2.88
CA SER A 122 10.86 4.72 1.77
C SER A 122 10.93 5.52 0.48
N VAL A 123 9.83 6.15 0.06
CA VAL A 123 9.86 6.94 -1.19
C VAL A 123 10.69 8.22 -1.03
N LEU A 124 10.73 8.84 0.15
CA LEU A 124 11.60 9.99 0.42
C LEU A 124 13.07 9.60 0.35
N GLN A 125 13.42 8.41 0.84
CA GLN A 125 14.78 7.88 0.70
C GLN A 125 15.16 7.71 -0.78
N ASP A 126 14.26 7.15 -1.59
CA ASP A 126 14.49 6.96 -3.03
C ASP A 126 14.59 8.32 -3.79
N LEU A 127 13.87 9.34 -3.32
CA LEU A 127 13.96 10.72 -3.80
C LEU A 127 15.23 11.45 -3.31
N GLY A 128 16.01 10.86 -2.41
CA GLY A 128 17.22 11.46 -1.83
C GLY A 128 16.97 12.40 -0.65
N ASP A 129 15.73 12.56 -0.20
CA ASP A 129 15.41 13.28 1.04
C ASP A 129 15.64 12.39 2.27
N LEU A 130 16.92 12.21 2.60
CA LEU A 130 17.34 11.34 3.70
C LEU A 130 16.88 11.85 5.07
N GLU A 131 16.70 13.15 5.23
CA GLU A 131 16.27 13.77 6.49
C GLU A 131 14.77 13.58 6.69
N GLY A 132 13.97 13.82 5.65
CA GLY A 132 12.56 13.46 5.63
C GLY A 132 12.35 11.96 5.86
N ALA A 133 13.09 11.10 5.16
CA ALA A 133 13.03 9.65 5.33
C ALA A 133 13.29 9.23 6.78
N LYS A 134 14.35 9.76 7.39
CA LYS A 134 14.71 9.49 8.79
C LYS A 134 13.57 9.84 9.74
N GLY A 135 13.01 11.05 9.63
CA GLY A 135 11.91 11.49 10.51
C GLY A 135 10.66 10.61 10.38
N HIS A 136 10.34 10.16 9.16
CA HIS A 136 9.23 9.25 8.93
C HIS A 136 9.50 7.87 9.53
N TYR A 137 10.68 7.27 9.31
CA TYR A 137 11.02 5.98 9.92
C TYR A 137 11.03 6.03 11.45
N GLU A 138 11.55 7.10 12.06
CA GLU A 138 11.51 7.27 13.52
C GLU A 138 10.08 7.32 14.05
N ARG A 139 9.18 8.05 13.38
CA ARG A 139 7.75 8.09 13.72
C ARG A 139 7.09 6.72 13.59
N ALA A 140 7.29 6.02 12.46
CA ALA A 140 6.72 4.69 12.24
C ALA A 140 7.25 3.66 13.26
N LEU A 141 8.54 3.73 13.61
CA LEU A 141 9.16 2.86 14.60
C LEU A 141 8.56 3.07 15.99
N ALA A 142 8.36 4.33 16.40
CA ALA A 142 7.74 4.64 17.68
C ALA A 142 6.34 4.01 17.81
N ILE A 143 5.51 4.18 16.78
CA ILE A 143 4.15 3.63 16.76
C ILE A 143 4.16 2.10 16.77
N TYR A 144 4.93 1.46 15.88
CA TYR A 144 4.96 -0.01 15.84
C TYR A 144 5.52 -0.63 17.11
N ARG A 145 6.52 -0.01 17.71
CA ARG A 145 7.07 -0.46 18.99
C ARG A 145 6.03 -0.41 20.11
N GLU A 146 5.24 0.66 20.19
CA GLU A 146 4.19 0.82 21.20
C GLU A 146 3.09 -0.24 21.04
N PHE A 147 2.62 -0.49 19.82
CA PHE A 147 1.45 -1.35 19.57
C PHE A 147 1.77 -2.83 19.38
N LEU A 148 2.93 -3.15 18.79
CA LEU A 148 3.28 -4.51 18.38
C LEU A 148 4.47 -5.08 19.18
N GLY A 149 5.21 -4.22 19.89
CA GLY A 149 6.41 -4.59 20.63
C GLY A 149 7.68 -4.59 19.77
N GLU A 150 8.82 -4.77 20.44
CA GLU A 150 10.17 -4.63 19.87
C GLU A 150 10.49 -5.72 18.83
N ASP A 151 10.01 -6.94 19.07
CA ASP A 151 10.35 -8.14 18.29
C ASP A 151 9.42 -8.37 17.09
N HIS A 152 8.36 -7.58 16.95
CA HIS A 152 7.43 -7.75 15.85
C HIS A 152 8.10 -7.47 14.49
N PRO A 153 7.86 -8.29 13.43
CA PRO A 153 8.53 -8.15 12.13
C PRO A 153 8.43 -6.74 11.51
N ARG A 154 7.30 -6.05 11.70
CA ARG A 154 7.14 -4.65 11.23
C ARG A 154 8.03 -3.67 11.99
N THR A 155 8.16 -3.81 13.31
CA THR A 155 9.06 -2.98 14.12
C THR A 155 10.51 -3.18 13.69
N GLN A 156 10.90 -4.44 13.46
CA GLN A 156 12.23 -4.81 12.97
C GLN A 156 12.50 -4.26 11.56
N LEU A 157 11.52 -4.32 10.66
CA LEU A 157 11.62 -3.77 9.30
C LEU A 157 11.93 -2.27 9.33
N VAL A 158 11.16 -1.47 10.09
CA VAL A 158 11.39 -0.02 10.15
C VAL A 158 12.73 0.29 10.80
N ARG A 159 13.13 -0.46 11.84
CA ARG A 159 14.45 -0.30 12.46
C ARG A 159 15.58 -0.55 11.45
N ASN A 160 15.44 -1.58 10.61
CA ASN A 160 16.42 -1.88 9.58
C ASN A 160 16.47 -0.74 8.54
N ASN A 161 15.32 -0.26 8.05
CA ASN A 161 15.25 0.86 7.12
C ASN A 161 16.00 2.09 7.68
N LEU A 162 15.73 2.45 8.94
CA LEU A 162 16.41 3.54 9.65
C LEU A 162 17.92 3.31 9.79
N ALA A 163 18.35 2.08 10.10
CA ALA A 163 19.76 1.73 10.27
C ALA A 163 20.56 1.74 8.96
N THR A 164 19.89 1.44 7.84
CA THR A 164 20.51 1.40 6.51
C THR A 164 20.47 2.73 5.75
N LEU A 165 19.86 3.78 6.32
CA LEU A 165 19.87 5.09 5.70
C LEU A 165 21.32 5.58 5.48
N PRO A 166 21.67 6.08 4.28
CA PRO A 166 22.98 6.63 4.02
C PRO A 166 23.31 7.77 4.99
N LYS A 167 24.54 7.80 5.50
CA LYS A 167 25.06 8.94 6.26
C LYS A 167 25.45 10.03 5.25
N LYS A 168 25.01 11.28 5.51
CA LYS A 168 25.48 12.47 4.78
C LYS A 168 27.00 12.62 4.91
#